data_AF-A0A842W0F6-F1
#
_entry.id   AF-A0A842W0F6-F1
#
_cell.length_a   1.000
_cell.length_b   1.000
_cell.length_c   1.000
_cell.angle_alpha   90.00
_cell.angle_beta   90.00
_cell.angle_gamma   90.00
#
_symmetry.space_group_name_H-M   'P 1'
#
loop_
_entity.id
_entity.type
_entity.pdbx_description
1 polymer ?
#
loop_
_entity_poly.entity_id
_entity_poly.type
_entity_poly.pdbx_seq_one_letter_code
_entity_poly.pdbx_strand_id
1 'polypeptide(L)'
;MIELEAKLPDSPGALLKFLKPISENAGNIHGIFHTHKDKIGGMIPVLVQFEIIAKDKVKNLENIKKILQDMNIPILKITDIQAVHQMTVILSGHVFRSNVEEIIKELGTTGAKVHDLEAKFTNPEDISNVKFIVDIPDEMEDRVVVQKLEEICDWKDLFLLTEEIL
;
A
#
# COMPACT_ATOMS: atom_id res chain seq x y z
N MET A 1 -3.86 -1.74 6.77
CA MET A 1 -3.29 -3.08 6.98
C MET A 1 -1.95 -2.96 7.71
N ILE A 2 -1.68 -3.80 8.71
CA ILE A 2 -0.42 -3.80 9.45
C ILE A 2 0.44 -4.96 8.97
N GLU A 3 1.71 -4.67 8.73
CA GLU A 3 2.75 -5.65 8.47
C GLU A 3 3.73 -5.68 9.65
N LEU A 4 3.91 -6.84 10.27
CA LEU A 4 4.79 -7.03 11.43
C LEU A 4 5.82 -8.11 11.12
N GLU A 5 7.08 -7.75 11.23
CA GLU A 5 8.23 -8.65 11.14
C GLU A 5 8.76 -8.97 12.53
N ALA A 6 8.95 -10.24 12.83
CA ALA A 6 9.49 -10.71 14.10
C ALA A 6 10.46 -11.88 13.92
N LYS A 7 11.23 -12.18 14.98
CA LYS A 7 12.04 -13.39 15.09
C LYS A 7 11.49 -14.28 16.18
N LEU A 8 11.14 -15.52 15.84
CA LEU A 8 10.59 -16.49 16.79
C LEU A 8 11.62 -17.58 17.09
N PRO A 9 11.68 -18.11 18.32
CA PRO A 9 12.50 -19.27 18.60
C PRO A 9 11.98 -20.49 17.83
N ASP A 10 12.89 -21.29 17.28
CA ASP A 10 12.55 -22.56 16.64
C ASP A 10 12.17 -23.62 17.69
N SER A 11 10.94 -23.50 18.20
CA SER A 11 10.38 -24.37 19.23
C SER A 11 8.88 -24.61 18.98
N PRO A 12 8.34 -25.77 19.40
CA PRO A 12 6.92 -26.08 19.22
C PRO A 12 6.00 -24.99 19.80
N GLY A 13 5.03 -24.57 18.98
CA GLY A 13 4.02 -23.59 19.38
C GLY A 13 4.48 -22.13 19.41
N ALA A 14 5.72 -21.81 19.00
CA ALA A 14 6.23 -20.44 18.96
C ALA A 14 5.37 -19.52 18.07
N LEU A 15 5.00 -19.99 16.87
CA LEU A 15 4.12 -19.24 15.96
C LEU A 15 2.74 -18.99 16.58
N LEU A 16 2.13 -20.01 17.20
CA LEU A 16 0.83 -19.86 17.85
C LEU A 16 0.86 -18.82 18.98
N LYS A 17 1.92 -18.86 19.82
CA LYS A 17 2.14 -17.89 20.89
C LYS A 17 2.25 -16.47 20.34
N PHE A 18 2.99 -16.29 19.24
CA PHE A 18 3.15 -15.00 18.58
C PHE A 18 1.85 -14.43 17.98
N LEU A 19 1.01 -15.28 17.39
CA LEU A 19 -0.25 -14.84 16.77
C LEU A 19 -1.35 -14.53 17.79
N LYS A 20 -1.33 -15.18 18.96
CA LYS A 20 -2.38 -15.05 19.97
C LYS A 20 -2.65 -13.59 20.41
N PRO A 21 -1.65 -12.76 20.76
CA PRO A 21 -1.86 -11.36 21.09
C PRO A 21 -2.50 -10.55 19.96
N ILE A 22 -2.20 -10.87 18.70
CA ILE A 22 -2.80 -10.21 17.53
C ILE A 22 -4.29 -10.51 17.49
N SER A 23 -4.67 -11.79 17.56
CA SER A 23 -6.08 -12.20 17.56
C SER A 23 -6.87 -11.68 18.77
N GLU A 24 -6.25 -11.64 19.97
CA GLU A 24 -6.89 -11.13 21.19
C GLU A 24 -7.11 -9.61 21.19
N ASN A 25 -6.40 -8.86 20.35
CA ASN A 25 -6.53 -7.41 20.19
C ASN A 25 -7.20 -7.04 18.84
N ALA A 26 -8.22 -7.81 18.47
CA ALA A 26 -9.05 -7.61 17.28
C ALA A 26 -8.28 -7.64 15.94
N GLY A 27 -7.11 -8.28 15.91
CA GLY A 27 -6.33 -8.49 14.70
C GLY A 27 -6.87 -9.63 13.84
N ASN A 28 -7.39 -9.30 12.67
CA ASN A 28 -7.75 -10.22 11.61
C ASN A 28 -6.54 -10.49 10.71
N ILE A 29 -6.06 -11.74 10.66
CA ILE A 29 -4.84 -12.11 9.93
C ILE A 29 -5.18 -12.39 8.47
N HIS A 30 -4.52 -11.68 7.55
CA HIS A 30 -4.64 -11.90 6.10
C HIS A 30 -3.62 -12.92 5.59
N GLY A 31 -2.40 -12.88 6.11
CA GLY A 31 -1.31 -13.70 5.62
C GLY A 31 -0.19 -13.85 6.63
N ILE A 32 0.45 -15.02 6.60
CA ILE A 32 1.63 -15.33 7.42
C ILE A 32 2.66 -15.95 6.51
N PHE A 33 3.87 -15.38 6.50
CA PHE A 33 5.03 -15.97 5.87
C PHE A 33 6.05 -16.35 6.95
N HIS A 34 6.43 -17.62 6.98
CA HIS A 34 7.45 -18.15 7.88
C HIS A 34 8.25 -19.22 7.16
N THR A 35 9.56 -19.27 7.41
CA THR A 35 10.47 -20.20 6.71
C THR A 35 11.55 -20.68 7.67
N HIS A 36 11.64 -22.00 7.83
CA HIS A 36 12.70 -22.63 8.63
C HIS A 36 14.06 -22.63 7.91
N LYS A 37 14.09 -22.33 6.60
CA LYS A 37 15.33 -22.32 5.81
C LYS A 37 16.23 -21.13 6.15
N ASP A 38 15.63 -20.00 6.50
CA ASP A 38 16.33 -18.74 6.78
C ASP A 38 16.60 -18.54 8.28
N LYS A 39 16.88 -19.65 8.98
CA LYS A 39 17.13 -19.67 10.41
C LYS A 39 18.47 -18.99 10.72
N ILE A 40 18.44 -17.93 11.53
CA ILE A 40 19.64 -17.20 11.96
C ILE A 40 19.69 -17.26 13.48
N GLY A 41 20.74 -17.88 14.03
CA GLY A 41 20.98 -17.92 15.48
C GLY A 41 19.87 -18.61 16.28
N GLY A 42 19.25 -19.67 15.74
CA GLY A 42 18.17 -20.38 16.44
C GLY A 42 16.77 -19.78 16.23
N MET A 43 16.67 -18.65 15.54
CA MET A 43 15.43 -17.92 15.35
C MET A 43 14.92 -18.03 13.90
N ILE A 44 13.61 -18.12 13.75
CA ILE A 44 12.88 -18.15 12.47
C ILE A 44 12.29 -16.76 12.22
N PRO A 45 12.57 -16.14 11.05
CA PRO A 45 11.89 -14.92 10.66
C PRO A 45 10.41 -15.20 10.35
N VAL A 46 9.54 -14.34 10.85
CA VAL A 46 8.09 -14.39 10.58
C VAL A 46 7.62 -13.01 10.17
N LEU A 47 6.90 -12.97 9.06
CA LEU A 47 6.15 -11.82 8.57
C LEU A 47 4.67 -12.13 8.72
N VAL A 48 3.92 -11.25 9.37
CA VAL A 48 2.46 -11.35 9.47
C VAL A 48 1.81 -10.07 8.97
N GLN A 49 0.79 -10.25 8.14
CA GLN A 49 -0.07 -9.18 7.63
C GLN A 49 -1.46 -9.32 8.25
N PHE A 50 -1.93 -8.29 8.93
CA PHE A 50 -3.20 -8.30 9.64
C PHE A 50 -3.87 -6.92 9.65
N GLU A 51 -5.17 -6.88 9.89
CA GLU A 51 -5.95 -5.66 10.09
C GLU A 51 -6.54 -5.65 11.49
N ILE A 52 -6.59 -4.50 12.15
CA ILE A 52 -7.26 -4.38 13.45
C ILE A 52 -8.68 -3.89 13.21
N ILE A 53 -9.67 -4.76 13.44
CA ILE A 53 -11.09 -4.48 13.24
C ILE A 53 -11.69 -3.90 14.53
N ALA A 54 -11.23 -2.70 14.92
CA ALA A 54 -11.69 -2.00 16.12
C ALA A 54 -11.55 -0.48 16.00
N LYS A 55 -12.42 0.27 16.71
CA LYS A 55 -12.40 1.75 16.74
C LYS A 55 -11.06 2.31 17.22
N ASP A 56 -10.46 1.68 18.23
CA ASP A 56 -9.19 2.11 18.82
C ASP A 56 -8.00 1.34 18.23
N LYS A 57 -7.79 1.43 16.91
CA LYS A 57 -6.68 0.75 16.20
C LYS A 57 -5.32 0.96 16.87
N VAL A 58 -5.01 2.21 17.22
CA VAL A 58 -3.73 2.61 17.84
C VAL A 58 -3.53 1.90 19.18
N LYS A 59 -4.55 1.90 20.05
CA LYS A 59 -4.47 1.28 21.38
C LYS A 59 -4.26 -0.24 21.28
N ASN A 60 -4.98 -0.90 20.39
CA ASN A 60 -4.83 -2.34 20.16
C ASN A 60 -3.44 -2.69 19.64
N LEU A 61 -2.90 -1.89 18.71
CA LEU A 61 -1.55 -2.07 18.19
C LEU A 61 -0.49 -1.91 19.28
N GLU A 62 -0.62 -0.91 20.15
CA GLU A 62 0.29 -0.72 21.29
C GLU A 62 0.19 -1.88 22.30
N ASN A 63 -1.01 -2.40 22.57
CA ASN A 63 -1.18 -3.59 23.40
C ASN A 63 -0.47 -4.82 22.80
N ILE A 64 -0.62 -5.05 21.48
CA ILE A 64 0.07 -6.14 20.78
C ILE A 64 1.58 -6.01 20.95
N LYS A 65 2.14 -4.82 20.67
CA LYS A 65 3.58 -4.56 20.83
C LYS A 65 4.06 -4.86 22.24
N LYS A 66 3.32 -4.38 23.25
CA LYS A 66 3.65 -4.60 24.65
C LYS A 66 3.65 -6.08 25.04
N ILE A 67 2.60 -6.81 24.67
CA ILE A 67 2.50 -8.24 24.98
C ILE A 67 3.64 -9.03 24.31
N LEU A 68 3.96 -8.72 23.04
CA LEU A 68 5.07 -9.37 22.34
C LEU A 68 6.43 -9.07 22.98
N GLN A 69 6.64 -7.84 23.45
CA GLN A 69 7.84 -7.46 24.21
C GLN A 69 7.92 -8.21 25.53
N ASP A 70 6.83 -8.30 26.30
CA ASP A 70 6.75 -9.04 27.57
C ASP A 70 6.99 -10.55 27.37
N MET A 71 6.63 -11.08 26.21
CA MET A 71 6.91 -12.46 25.78
C MET A 71 8.35 -12.67 25.28
N ASN A 72 9.18 -11.61 25.29
CA ASN A 72 10.55 -11.61 24.78
C ASN A 72 10.63 -12.02 23.29
N ILE A 73 9.61 -11.64 22.49
CA ILE A 73 9.57 -11.82 21.04
C ILE A 73 10.06 -10.51 20.38
N PRO A 74 11.24 -10.52 19.73
CA PRO A 74 11.77 -9.32 19.07
C PRO A 74 10.93 -8.94 17.84
N ILE A 75 10.37 -7.73 17.87
CA ILE A 75 9.78 -7.08 16.69
C ILE A 75 10.91 -6.39 15.93
N LEU A 76 11.12 -6.79 14.67
CA LEU A 76 12.13 -6.20 13.80
C LEU A 76 11.61 -4.93 13.12
N LYS A 77 10.38 -5.00 12.61
CA LYS A 77 9.73 -3.92 11.86
C LYS A 77 8.23 -4.02 12.05
N ILE A 78 7.57 -2.88 12.10
CA ILE A 78 6.12 -2.79 12.06
C ILE A 78 5.73 -1.61 11.18
N THR A 79 4.85 -1.85 10.21
CA THR A 79 4.43 -0.85 9.23
C THR A 79 2.91 -0.84 9.16
N ASP A 80 2.30 0.33 9.18
CA ASP A 80 0.90 0.50 8.84
C ASP A 80 0.81 0.89 7.36
N ILE A 81 0.44 -0.08 6.55
CA ILE A 81 0.25 0.03 5.12
C ILE A 81 -1.20 0.46 4.89
N GLN A 82 -1.42 1.64 4.31
CA GLN A 82 -2.77 2.01 3.89
C GLN A 82 -3.27 0.99 2.86
N ALA A 83 -4.49 0.50 3.05
CA ALA A 83 -5.13 -0.31 2.03
C ALA A 83 -5.46 0.61 0.85
N VAL A 84 -5.21 0.10 -0.36
CA VAL A 84 -5.41 0.84 -1.60
C VAL A 84 -6.13 -0.05 -2.60
N HIS A 85 -6.96 0.57 -3.42
CA HIS A 85 -7.51 -0.02 -4.64
C HIS A 85 -6.89 0.69 -5.85
N GLN A 86 -7.01 0.07 -7.02
CA GLN A 86 -6.33 0.53 -8.22
C GLN A 86 -7.32 1.07 -9.24
N MET A 87 -7.00 2.24 -9.77
CA MET A 87 -7.67 2.85 -10.92
C MET A 87 -6.71 2.89 -12.10
N THR A 88 -7.17 2.45 -13.27
CA THR A 88 -6.43 2.64 -14.51
C THR A 88 -6.96 3.86 -15.23
N VAL A 89 -6.06 4.78 -15.58
CA VAL A 89 -6.39 5.98 -16.38
C VAL A 89 -5.44 6.07 -17.57
N ILE A 90 -5.91 6.62 -18.68
CA ILE A 90 -5.09 6.93 -19.85
C ILE A 90 -5.15 8.43 -20.11
N LEU A 91 -3.98 9.04 -20.21
CA LEU A 91 -3.80 10.42 -20.64
C LEU A 91 -3.36 10.42 -22.10
N SER A 92 -4.07 11.14 -22.96
CA SER A 92 -3.73 11.29 -24.38
C SER A 92 -3.40 12.74 -24.70
N GLY A 93 -2.27 12.97 -25.36
CA GLY A 93 -1.78 14.31 -25.71
C GLY A 93 -0.26 14.38 -25.63
N HIS A 94 0.30 15.60 -25.57
CA HIS A 94 1.74 15.79 -25.44
C HIS A 94 2.22 15.62 -23.98
N VAL A 95 1.89 14.50 -23.34
CA VAL A 95 2.08 14.25 -21.89
C VAL A 95 3.53 14.47 -21.44
N PHE A 96 4.52 14.01 -22.23
CA PHE A 96 5.95 14.21 -21.91
C PHE A 96 6.38 15.67 -21.99
N ARG A 97 5.95 16.42 -23.01
CA ARG A 97 6.19 17.86 -23.12
C ARG A 97 5.51 18.63 -21.99
N SER A 98 4.34 18.15 -21.56
CA SER A 98 3.56 18.67 -20.44
C SER A 98 4.16 18.33 -19.07
N ASN A 99 5.34 17.71 -19.01
CA ASN A 99 6.06 17.30 -17.80
C ASN A 99 5.27 16.27 -16.96
N VAL A 100 5.47 15.00 -17.29
CA VAL A 100 4.88 13.84 -16.58
C VAL A 100 5.17 13.88 -15.07
N GLU A 101 6.35 14.32 -14.65
CA GLU A 101 6.70 14.39 -13.23
C GLU A 101 5.80 15.37 -12.47
N GLU A 102 5.44 16.48 -13.12
CA GLU A 102 4.53 17.48 -12.55
C GLU A 102 3.11 16.92 -12.43
N ILE A 103 2.64 16.16 -13.41
CA ILE A 103 1.34 15.47 -13.36
C ILE A 103 1.29 14.50 -12.18
N ILE A 104 2.32 13.65 -12.02
CA ILE A 104 2.41 12.68 -10.91
C ILE A 104 2.43 13.40 -9.57
N LYS A 105 3.21 14.49 -9.48
CA LYS A 105 3.33 15.29 -8.25
C LYS A 105 1.99 15.95 -7.87
N GLU A 106 1.31 16.55 -8.83
CA GLU A 106 0.02 17.20 -8.63
C GLU A 106 -1.06 16.18 -8.23
N LEU A 107 -1.10 15.02 -8.90
CA LEU A 107 -2.00 13.94 -8.49
C LEU A 107 -1.72 13.48 -7.05
N GLY A 108 -0.44 13.38 -6.68
CA GLY A 108 0.01 13.01 -5.35
C GLY A 108 -0.50 13.92 -4.22
N THR A 109 -0.92 15.15 -4.52
CA THR A 109 -1.50 16.07 -3.52
C THR A 109 -2.84 15.58 -2.96
N THR A 110 -3.54 14.71 -3.71
CA THR A 110 -4.79 14.07 -3.23
C THR A 110 -4.50 12.99 -2.18
N GLY A 111 -3.32 12.39 -2.20
CA GLY A 111 -2.97 11.17 -1.45
C GLY A 111 -2.92 9.92 -2.31
N ALA A 112 -3.41 9.97 -3.55
CA ALA A 112 -3.24 8.90 -4.55
C ALA A 112 -1.78 8.80 -5.03
N LYS A 113 -1.37 7.63 -5.53
CA LYS A 113 0.00 7.39 -6.00
C LYS A 113 0.00 6.68 -7.33
N VAL A 114 0.80 7.16 -8.29
CA VAL A 114 1.06 6.41 -9.52
C VAL A 114 2.05 5.30 -9.21
N HIS A 115 1.62 4.04 -9.31
CA HIS A 115 2.46 2.89 -9.00
C HIS A 115 3.03 2.23 -10.26
N ASP A 116 2.38 2.42 -11.42
CA ASP A 116 2.86 1.97 -12.72
C ASP A 116 2.55 3.00 -13.83
N LEU A 117 3.44 3.06 -14.82
CA LEU A 117 3.37 3.97 -15.95
C LEU A 117 3.80 3.27 -17.23
N GLU A 118 2.91 3.24 -18.23
CA GLU A 118 3.20 2.73 -19.56
C GLU A 118 2.90 3.81 -20.61
N ALA A 119 3.84 4.08 -21.51
CA ALA A 119 3.68 5.08 -22.55
C ALA A 119 3.83 4.47 -23.95
N LYS A 120 2.97 4.89 -24.88
CA LYS A 120 3.04 4.54 -26.30
C LYS A 120 3.06 5.80 -27.16
N PHE A 121 4.12 5.95 -27.95
CA PHE A 121 4.36 7.05 -28.87
C PHE A 121 5.41 6.66 -29.92
N THR A 122 5.50 7.43 -31.01
CA THR A 122 6.55 7.26 -32.04
C THR A 122 7.76 8.13 -31.74
N ASN A 123 7.54 9.39 -31.34
CA ASN A 123 8.57 10.33 -30.87
C ASN A 123 8.05 11.05 -29.60
N PRO A 124 8.90 11.43 -28.62
CA PRO A 124 8.48 12.22 -27.46
C PRO A 124 7.75 13.54 -27.79
N GLU A 125 7.97 14.10 -28.97
CA GLU A 125 7.29 15.31 -29.45
C GLU A 125 5.89 15.05 -30.03
N ASP A 126 5.56 13.79 -30.36
CA ASP A 126 4.26 13.42 -30.92
C ASP A 126 3.19 13.30 -29.81
N ILE A 127 1.93 13.13 -30.23
CA ILE A 127 0.87 12.73 -29.31
C ILE A 127 1.26 11.38 -28.69
N SER A 128 1.31 11.36 -27.36
CA SER A 128 1.59 10.19 -26.54
C SER A 128 0.31 9.72 -25.85
N ASN A 129 0.19 8.40 -25.71
CA ASN A 129 -0.82 7.79 -24.86
C ASN A 129 -0.10 7.20 -23.65
N VAL A 130 -0.42 7.72 -22.47
CA VAL A 130 0.23 7.31 -21.23
C VAL A 130 -0.82 6.72 -20.30
N LYS A 131 -0.68 5.42 -20.02
CA LYS A 131 -1.48 4.70 -19.04
C LYS A 131 -0.82 4.87 -17.68
N PHE A 132 -1.59 5.33 -16.70
CA PHE A 132 -1.22 5.25 -15.30
C PHE A 132 -2.05 4.17 -14.62
N ILE A 133 -1.42 3.41 -13.73
CA ILE A 133 -2.13 2.69 -12.70
C ILE A 133 -1.92 3.45 -11.39
N VAL A 134 -3.03 3.87 -10.80
CA VAL A 134 -3.09 4.76 -9.64
C VAL A 134 -3.59 3.96 -8.45
N ASP A 135 -2.77 3.90 -7.39
CA ASP A 135 -3.17 3.40 -6.08
C ASP A 135 -3.92 4.52 -5.34
N ILE A 136 -5.17 4.24 -4.98
CA ILE A 136 -6.07 5.15 -4.28
C ILE A 136 -6.33 4.58 -2.88
N PRO A 137 -6.10 5.33 -1.79
CA PRO A 137 -6.45 4.88 -0.46
C PRO A 137 -7.93 4.45 -0.39
N ASP A 138 -8.24 3.31 0.20
CA ASP A 138 -9.63 2.78 0.28
C ASP A 138 -10.62 3.71 0.98
N GLU A 139 -10.11 4.63 1.80
CA GLU A 139 -10.89 5.65 2.51
C GLU A 139 -11.20 6.89 1.63
N MET A 140 -10.62 6.98 0.43
CA MET A 140 -10.77 8.07 -0.52
C MET A 140 -11.74 7.70 -1.64
N GLU A 141 -12.61 8.63 -2.01
CA GLU A 141 -13.50 8.45 -3.15
C GLU A 141 -12.74 8.65 -4.48
N ASP A 142 -12.94 7.71 -5.42
CA ASP A 142 -12.41 7.77 -6.80
C ASP A 142 -12.63 9.14 -7.47
N ARG A 143 -13.79 9.76 -7.20
CA ARG A 143 -14.16 11.06 -7.76
C ARG A 143 -13.17 12.16 -7.41
N VAL A 144 -12.55 12.12 -6.22
CA VAL A 144 -11.52 13.11 -5.83
C VAL A 144 -10.31 13.02 -6.76
N VAL A 145 -9.92 11.80 -7.11
CA VAL A 145 -8.78 11.52 -7.98
C VAL A 145 -9.12 11.91 -9.43
N VAL A 146 -10.30 11.54 -9.91
CA VAL A 146 -10.76 11.90 -11.26
C VAL A 146 -10.89 13.41 -11.43
N GLN A 147 -11.49 14.13 -10.47
CA GLN A 147 -11.58 15.59 -10.53
C GLN A 147 -10.19 16.25 -10.61
N LYS A 148 -9.23 15.77 -9.82
CA LYS A 148 -7.85 16.28 -9.90
C LYS A 148 -7.21 15.98 -11.26
N LEU A 149 -7.45 14.81 -11.85
CA LEU A 149 -6.97 14.47 -13.19
C LEU A 149 -7.62 15.33 -14.27
N GLU A 150 -8.91 15.61 -14.18
CA GLU A 150 -9.63 16.53 -15.07
C GLU A 150 -9.01 17.94 -15.01
N GLU A 151 -8.78 18.48 -13.80
CA GLU A 151 -8.10 19.77 -13.60
C GLU A 151 -6.71 19.81 -14.24
N ILE A 152 -5.91 18.74 -14.06
CA ILE A 152 -4.58 18.63 -14.66
C ILE A 152 -4.68 18.58 -16.19
N CYS A 153 -5.64 17.82 -16.72
CA CYS A 153 -5.85 17.66 -18.16
C CYS A 153 -6.26 18.97 -18.82
N ASP A 154 -7.20 19.72 -18.22
CA ASP A 154 -7.63 21.04 -18.70
C ASP A 154 -6.46 22.03 -18.70
N TRP A 155 -5.64 22.03 -17.64
CA TRP A 155 -4.47 22.90 -17.54
C TRP A 155 -3.38 22.54 -18.57
N LYS A 156 -3.20 21.26 -18.87
CA LYS A 156 -2.10 20.74 -19.70
C LYS A 156 -2.49 20.44 -21.14
N ASP A 157 -3.74 20.71 -21.53
CA ASP A 157 -4.32 20.37 -22.84
C ASP A 157 -4.16 18.87 -23.17
N LEU A 158 -4.62 18.03 -22.23
CA LEU A 158 -4.62 16.58 -22.34
C LEU A 158 -6.06 16.04 -22.32
N PHE A 159 -6.23 14.84 -22.85
CA PHE A 159 -7.49 14.12 -22.77
C PHE A 159 -7.39 13.01 -21.73
N LEU A 160 -8.33 13.00 -20.79
CA LEU A 160 -8.48 11.95 -19.79
C LEU A 160 -9.42 10.85 -20.32
N LEU A 161 -8.98 9.59 -20.20
CA LEU A 161 -9.78 8.40 -20.42
C LEU A 161 -9.75 7.58 -19.14
N THR A 162 -10.91 7.41 -18.50
CA THR A 162 -11.09 6.55 -17.32
C THR A 162 -12.24 5.58 -17.59
N GLU A 163 -12.30 4.49 -16.84
CA GLU A 163 -13.53 3.69 -16.80
C GLU A 163 -14.65 4.53 -16.16
N GLU A 164 -15.90 4.39 -16.63
CA GLU A 164 -17.05 5.15 -16.09
C GLU A 164 -17.22 4.84 -14.60
N ILE A 165 -17.17 5.88 -13.77
CA ILE A 165 -17.58 5.83 -12.36
C ILE A 165 -19.13 5.88 -12.36
N LEU A 166 -19.77 4.72 -12.22
CA LEU A 166 -21.23 4.60 -12.00
C LEU A 166 -21.62 4.93 -10.55
#